data_AF-A0A518VFA7-F1
#
_entry.id   AF-A0A518VFA7-F1
#
_cell.length_a   1.000
_cell.length_b   1.000
_cell.length_c   1.000
_cell.angle_alpha   90.00
_cell.angle_beta   90.00
_cell.angle_gamma   90.00
#
_symmetry.space_group_name_H-M   'P 1'
#
loop_
_entity.id
_entity.type
_entity.pdbx_description
1 polymer ?
#
loop_
_entity_poly.entity_id
_entity_poly.type
_entity_poly.pdbx_seq_one_letter_code
_entity_poly.pdbx_strand_id
1 'polypeptide(L)'
;MESKSFVTFQDYISHYTIDMDYLKQGCDRPEHWDKDILFVDKWDEFDKQYTNKMYRINRFPTLIQNWDKYNQAEIFYEKDREIKEQRDYLDIERKFLNVFRNLWTCSRTFVESSISYDNIFPENIDQNKLKELQEKFHGTIIEVSELEDLEFLLKLNLRDYISTCLYFVDLNLIIWPGDFACPTYLRDEANRELLEKICNVEGVYLCPLTS
;
A
#
# COMPACT_ATOMS: atom_id res chain seq x y z
N MET A 1 5.22 0.67 26.19
CA MET A 1 4.32 1.46 25.32
C MET A 1 2.90 1.02 25.63
N GLU A 2 2.02 1.94 25.99
CA GLU A 2 0.59 1.63 26.12
C GLU A 2 0.04 1.26 24.74
N SER A 3 -0.56 0.08 24.62
CA SER A 3 -1.19 -0.38 23.39
C SER A 3 -2.45 0.46 23.14
N LYS A 4 -2.30 1.56 22.39
CA LYS A 4 -3.44 2.32 21.91
C LYS A 4 -4.26 1.41 20.98
N SER A 5 -5.54 1.24 21.31
CA SER A 5 -6.49 0.52 20.46
C SER A 5 -6.97 1.46 19.36
N PHE A 6 -6.90 1.02 18.10
CA PHE A 6 -7.43 1.75 16.96
C PHE A 6 -8.77 1.12 16.59
N VAL A 7 -9.86 1.74 17.04
CA VAL A 7 -11.22 1.15 16.93
C VAL A 7 -12.00 1.81 15.80
N THR A 8 -11.69 3.07 15.47
CA THR A 8 -12.40 3.88 14.49
C THR A 8 -11.44 4.48 13.48
N PHE A 9 -11.92 4.78 12.27
CA PHE A 9 -11.14 5.52 11.27
C PHE A 9 -10.59 6.86 11.79
N GLN A 10 -11.36 7.54 12.65
CA GLN A 10 -10.95 8.79 13.29
C GLN A 10 -9.69 8.62 14.16
N ASP A 11 -9.49 7.43 14.76
CA ASP A 11 -8.28 7.13 15.52
C ASP A 11 -7.04 7.13 14.60
N TYR A 12 -7.17 6.60 13.38
CA TYR A 12 -6.11 6.62 12.38
C TYR A 12 -5.85 8.04 11.88
N ILE A 13 -6.88 8.79 11.47
CA ILE A 13 -6.75 10.20 11.04
C ILE A 13 -5.97 11.00 12.09
N SER A 14 -6.38 10.87 13.35
CA SER A 14 -5.78 11.61 14.47
C SER A 14 -4.33 11.18 14.73
N HIS A 15 -4.04 9.88 14.61
CA HIS A 15 -2.68 9.34 14.78
C HIS A 15 -1.72 9.81 13.69
N TYR A 16 -2.18 9.84 12.44
CA TYR A 16 -1.37 10.29 11.30
C TYR A 16 -1.39 11.81 11.09
N THR A 17 -2.08 12.54 11.97
CA THR A 17 -2.25 14.00 11.92
C THR A 17 -2.74 14.47 10.54
N ILE A 18 -3.71 13.74 9.99
CA ILE A 18 -4.32 14.06 8.71
C ILE A 18 -5.43 15.08 8.97
N ASP A 19 -5.29 16.25 8.37
CA ASP A 19 -6.38 17.21 8.28
C ASP A 19 -7.28 16.81 7.11
N MET A 20 -8.47 16.33 7.43
CA MET A 20 -9.45 15.86 6.44
C MET A 20 -10.02 17.02 5.61
N ASP A 21 -10.17 18.20 6.19
CA ASP A 21 -10.67 19.37 5.45
C ASP A 21 -9.62 19.86 4.46
N TYR A 22 -8.35 19.79 4.83
CA TYR A 22 -7.24 20.06 3.92
C TYR A 22 -7.11 19.00 2.83
N LEU A 23 -7.17 17.71 3.18
CA LEU A 23 -7.10 16.61 2.22
C LEU A 23 -8.22 16.71 1.16
N LYS A 24 -9.44 17.04 1.58
CA LYS A 24 -10.60 17.22 0.71
C LYS A 24 -10.45 18.34 -0.33
N GLN A 25 -9.56 19.32 -0.10
CA GLN A 25 -9.29 20.37 -1.09
C GLN A 25 -8.54 19.84 -2.32
N GLY A 26 -7.92 18.65 -2.22
CA GLY A 26 -7.26 17.97 -3.35
C GLY A 26 -8.22 17.17 -4.23
N CYS A 27 -9.49 17.05 -3.83
CA CYS A 27 -10.50 16.30 -4.54
C CYS A 27 -11.12 17.13 -5.66
N ASP A 28 -11.28 16.52 -6.82
CA ASP A 28 -12.07 17.13 -7.90
C ASP A 28 -13.57 17.19 -7.55
N ARG A 29 -14.04 16.32 -6.63
CA ARG A 29 -15.44 16.22 -6.17
C ARG A 29 -15.56 15.96 -4.65
N PRO A 30 -15.33 16.97 -3.81
CA PRO A 30 -15.31 16.81 -2.35
C PRO A 30 -16.64 16.32 -1.74
N GLU A 31 -17.78 16.55 -2.42
CA GLU A 31 -19.12 16.11 -2.01
C GLU A 31 -19.31 14.58 -1.96
N HIS A 32 -18.41 13.82 -2.60
CA HIS A 32 -18.44 12.35 -2.57
C HIS A 32 -17.60 11.75 -1.42
N TRP A 33 -16.82 12.58 -0.73
CA TRP A 33 -15.90 12.11 0.31
C TRP A 33 -16.60 11.67 1.60
N ASP A 34 -17.76 12.26 1.91
CA ASP A 34 -18.46 12.04 3.19
C ASP A 34 -19.21 10.69 3.28
N LYS A 35 -19.15 9.87 2.23
CA LYS A 35 -19.78 8.53 2.20
C LYS A 35 -18.79 7.38 2.38
N ASP A 36 -17.51 7.61 2.09
CA ASP A 36 -16.45 6.59 2.13
C ASP A 36 -15.41 6.96 3.20
N ILE A 37 -15.39 6.20 4.30
CA ILE A 37 -14.62 6.50 5.53
C ILE A 37 -13.21 5.86 5.46
N LEU A 38 -12.64 5.75 4.27
CA LEU A 38 -11.61 4.76 3.95
C LEU A 38 -10.58 5.37 2.98
N PHE A 39 -9.30 5.02 3.09
CA PHE A 39 -8.21 5.63 2.31
C PHE A 39 -7.70 4.76 1.15
N VAL A 40 -8.22 3.55 0.95
CA VAL A 40 -7.72 2.56 -0.03
C VAL A 40 -7.53 3.11 -1.44
N ASP A 41 -8.35 4.10 -1.83
CA ASP A 41 -8.35 4.72 -3.15
C ASP A 41 -7.96 6.22 -3.12
N LYS A 42 -7.38 6.71 -2.01
CA LYS A 42 -7.18 8.15 -1.77
C LYS A 42 -5.74 8.65 -1.90
N TRP A 43 -4.84 7.84 -2.45
CA TRP A 43 -3.41 8.16 -2.49
C TRP A 43 -3.12 9.42 -3.34
N ASP A 44 -3.90 9.69 -4.39
CA ASP A 44 -3.72 10.84 -5.29
C ASP A 44 -4.01 12.17 -4.55
N GLU A 45 -5.02 12.20 -3.68
CA GLU A 45 -5.29 13.37 -2.84
C GLU A 45 -4.17 13.62 -1.82
N PHE A 46 -3.58 12.55 -1.28
CA PHE A 46 -2.40 12.67 -0.43
C PHE A 46 -1.20 13.22 -1.21
N ASP A 47 -0.97 12.79 -2.44
CA ASP A 47 0.10 13.36 -3.26
C ASP A 47 -0.09 14.84 -3.55
N LYS A 48 -1.34 15.26 -3.84
CA LYS A 48 -1.67 16.66 -4.14
C LYS A 48 -1.51 17.57 -2.92
N GLN A 49 -1.97 17.14 -1.75
CA GLN A 49 -2.04 17.99 -0.55
C GLN A 49 -0.85 17.80 0.39
N TYR A 50 -0.33 16.59 0.49
CA TYR A 50 0.78 16.25 1.38
C TYR A 50 2.05 15.90 0.60
N THR A 51 2.31 16.56 -0.53
CA THR A 51 3.43 16.24 -1.43
C THR A 51 4.78 16.14 -0.72
N ASN A 52 5.04 17.03 0.24
CA ASN A 52 6.28 17.07 1.03
C ASN A 52 6.43 15.93 2.05
N LYS A 53 5.37 15.14 2.24
CA LYS A 53 5.31 13.94 3.09
C LYS A 53 5.12 12.67 2.28
N MET A 54 5.01 12.79 0.96
CA MET A 54 4.76 11.68 0.06
C MET A 54 6.04 11.23 -0.65
N TYR A 55 6.19 9.92 -0.66
CA TYR A 55 7.30 9.20 -1.23
C TYR A 55 6.77 8.08 -2.14
N ARG A 56 7.68 7.46 -2.87
CA ARG A 56 7.46 6.26 -3.67
C ARG A 56 8.45 5.18 -3.27
N ILE A 57 7.94 4.04 -2.83
CA ILE A 57 8.73 2.82 -2.79
C ILE A 57 8.73 2.26 -4.22
N ASN A 58 9.88 2.27 -4.87
CA ASN A 58 9.98 2.04 -6.30
C ASN A 58 11.11 1.07 -6.62
N ARG A 59 10.97 0.28 -7.68
CA ARG A 59 12.06 -0.55 -8.22
C ARG A 59 13.20 0.27 -8.85
N PHE A 60 12.94 1.53 -9.19
CA PHE A 60 13.93 2.45 -9.75
C PHE A 60 14.49 3.41 -8.68
N PRO A 61 15.79 3.73 -8.74
CA PRO A 61 16.47 4.58 -7.74
C PRO A 61 16.07 6.06 -7.79
N THR A 62 15.37 6.48 -8.84
CA THR A 62 14.91 7.85 -9.03
C THR A 62 13.57 7.85 -9.74
N LEU A 63 12.77 8.91 -9.54
CA LEU A 63 11.55 9.11 -10.32
C LEU A 63 11.87 9.19 -11.81
N ILE A 64 11.12 8.45 -12.62
CA ILE A 64 11.32 8.41 -14.06
C ILE A 64 10.64 9.62 -14.69
N GLN A 65 11.43 10.41 -15.42
CA GLN A 65 10.97 11.63 -16.10
C GLN A 65 10.57 11.37 -17.56
N ASN A 66 11.01 10.25 -18.15
CA ASN A 66 10.77 9.91 -19.55
C ASN A 66 9.84 8.70 -19.64
N TRP A 67 8.58 8.97 -19.95
CA TRP A 67 7.52 7.96 -20.05
C TRP A 67 7.76 6.95 -21.17
N ASP A 68 8.31 7.36 -22.32
CA ASP A 68 8.60 6.42 -23.41
C ASP A 68 9.65 5.37 -23.01
N LYS A 69 10.65 5.77 -22.22
CA LYS A 69 11.64 4.84 -21.67
C LYS A 69 11.04 3.96 -20.58
N TYR A 70 10.16 4.52 -19.74
CA TYR A 70 9.46 3.77 -18.72
C TYR A 70 8.62 2.65 -19.33
N ASN A 71 7.77 2.97 -20.32
CA ASN A 71 6.87 2.02 -20.98
C ASN A 71 7.63 0.82 -21.60
N GLN A 72 8.88 1.03 -22.04
CA GLN A 72 9.73 -0.04 -22.56
C GLN A 72 10.34 -0.93 -21.49
N ALA A 73 10.46 -0.43 -20.25
CA ALA A 73 11.01 -1.16 -19.10
C ALA A 73 9.91 -1.62 -18.12
N GLU A 74 8.65 -1.29 -18.40
CA GLU A 74 7.50 -1.62 -17.58
C GLU A 74 7.35 -3.14 -17.44
N ILE A 75 7.06 -3.59 -16.22
CA ILE A 75 6.80 -4.99 -15.91
C ILE A 75 5.46 -5.00 -15.17
N PHE A 76 4.46 -5.61 -15.78
CA PHE A 76 3.12 -5.74 -15.23
C PHE A 76 2.72 -7.23 -15.18
N TYR A 77 1.73 -7.53 -14.34
CA TYR A 77 1.19 -8.88 -14.23
C TYR A 77 0.20 -9.15 -15.38
N GLU A 78 0.47 -10.17 -16.18
CA GLU A 78 -0.42 -10.61 -17.25
C GLU A 78 -1.40 -11.66 -16.71
N LYS A 79 -2.66 -11.28 -16.46
CA LYS A 79 -3.69 -12.17 -15.88
C LYS A 79 -3.95 -13.43 -16.73
N ASP A 80 -3.78 -13.34 -18.05
CA ASP A 80 -4.02 -14.44 -19.01
C ASP A 80 -2.80 -15.37 -19.20
N ARG A 81 -1.67 -15.08 -18.54
CA ARG A 81 -0.42 -15.81 -18.71
C ARG A 81 -0.10 -16.67 -17.50
N GLU A 82 0.43 -17.87 -17.72
CA GLU A 82 0.82 -18.75 -16.62
C GLU A 82 1.85 -18.09 -15.70
N ILE A 83 1.62 -18.14 -14.38
CA ILE A 83 2.44 -17.47 -13.37
C ILE A 83 3.94 -17.82 -13.49
N LYS A 84 4.24 -19.09 -13.80
CA LYS A 84 5.60 -19.62 -13.90
C LYS A 84 6.41 -19.02 -15.04
N GLU A 85 5.73 -18.39 -16.00
CA GLU A 85 6.33 -17.73 -17.16
C GLU A 85 6.63 -16.25 -16.91
N GLN A 86 6.06 -15.65 -15.86
CA GLN A 86 6.20 -14.24 -15.52
C GLN A 86 7.35 -13.98 -14.52
N ARG A 87 8.51 -14.58 -14.78
CA ARG A 87 9.64 -14.63 -13.83
C ARG A 87 10.12 -13.25 -13.38
N ASP A 88 10.27 -12.32 -14.32
CA ASP A 88 10.76 -10.97 -14.01
C ASP A 88 9.80 -10.21 -13.08
N TYR A 89 8.48 -10.38 -13.29
CA TYR A 89 7.46 -9.83 -12.41
C TYR A 89 7.56 -10.46 -11.01
N LEU A 90 7.62 -11.79 -10.91
CA LEU A 90 7.69 -12.50 -9.63
C LEU A 90 8.97 -12.17 -8.84
N ASP A 91 10.09 -11.92 -9.52
CA ASP A 91 11.33 -11.49 -8.88
C ASP A 91 11.21 -10.09 -8.26
N ILE A 92 10.47 -9.17 -8.90
CA ILE A 92 10.20 -7.83 -8.35
C ILE A 92 9.15 -7.93 -7.23
N GLU A 93 8.07 -8.70 -7.43
CA GLU A 93 7.06 -8.97 -6.42
C GLU A 93 7.71 -9.45 -5.12
N ARG A 94 8.63 -10.41 -5.19
CA ARG A 94 9.38 -10.91 -4.02
C ARG A 94 10.09 -9.80 -3.26
N LYS A 95 10.72 -8.84 -3.96
CA LYS A 95 11.45 -7.74 -3.32
C LYS A 95 10.50 -6.83 -2.55
N PHE A 96 9.38 -6.46 -3.16
CA PHE A 96 8.35 -5.66 -2.51
C PHE A 96 7.75 -6.40 -1.31
N LEU A 97 7.42 -7.69 -1.46
CA LEU A 97 6.95 -8.52 -0.34
C LEU A 97 7.94 -8.54 0.82
N ASN A 98 9.25 -8.63 0.56
CA ASN A 98 10.24 -8.58 1.62
C ASN A 98 10.29 -7.21 2.32
N VAL A 99 10.14 -6.10 1.60
CA VAL A 99 10.01 -4.76 2.21
C VAL A 99 8.83 -4.73 3.17
N PHE A 100 7.65 -5.18 2.71
CA PHE A 100 6.46 -5.20 3.56
C PHE A 100 6.62 -6.14 4.76
N ARG A 101 7.26 -7.31 4.58
CA ARG A 101 7.59 -8.23 5.68
C ARG A 101 8.49 -7.56 6.72
N ASN A 102 9.55 -6.88 6.29
CA ASN A 102 10.46 -6.16 7.18
C ASN A 102 9.73 -5.05 7.95
N LEU A 103 8.88 -4.26 7.27
CA LEU A 103 8.06 -3.23 7.91
C LEU A 103 7.07 -3.83 8.93
N TRP A 104 6.43 -4.93 8.57
CA TRP A 104 5.49 -5.66 9.44
C TRP A 104 6.16 -6.19 10.71
N THR A 105 7.41 -6.68 10.64
CA THR A 105 8.13 -7.09 11.86
C THR A 105 8.48 -5.94 12.80
N CYS A 106 8.45 -4.70 12.30
CA CYS A 106 8.85 -3.50 13.05
C CYS A 106 7.65 -2.69 13.57
N SER A 107 6.41 -3.04 13.21
CA SER A 107 5.23 -2.26 13.54
C SER A 107 4.00 -3.14 13.59
N ARG A 108 3.07 -2.82 14.49
CA ARG A 108 1.68 -3.24 14.30
C ARG A 108 1.18 -2.72 12.95
N THR A 109 0.56 -3.59 12.19
CA THR A 109 0.10 -3.31 10.83
C THR A 109 -1.40 -3.50 10.77
N PHE A 110 -2.08 -2.44 10.36
CA PHE A 110 -3.50 -2.50 10.05
C PHE A 110 -3.68 -2.39 8.55
N VAL A 111 -4.70 -3.06 8.03
CA VAL A 111 -4.97 -3.13 6.61
C VAL A 111 -6.42 -2.76 6.36
N GLU A 112 -6.59 -1.98 5.31
CA GLU A 112 -7.84 -1.75 4.61
C GLU A 112 -7.76 -2.46 3.27
N SER A 113 -8.84 -3.11 2.84
CA SER A 113 -8.83 -3.94 1.63
C SER A 113 -10.18 -3.96 0.93
N SER A 114 -10.17 -3.93 -0.40
CA SER A 114 -11.36 -4.10 -1.23
C SER A 114 -11.75 -5.58 -1.46
N ILE A 115 -11.03 -6.53 -0.86
CA ILE A 115 -11.20 -7.99 -1.08
C ILE A 115 -12.65 -8.49 -0.91
N SER A 116 -13.43 -7.87 -0.03
CA SER A 116 -14.85 -8.22 0.21
C SER A 116 -15.80 -7.72 -0.88
N TYR A 117 -15.37 -6.75 -1.70
CA TYR A 117 -16.17 -6.12 -2.75
C TYR A 117 -15.75 -6.57 -4.16
N ASP A 118 -14.48 -6.93 -4.34
CA ASP A 118 -13.99 -7.48 -5.60
C ASP A 118 -14.52 -8.90 -5.84
N ASN A 119 -14.75 -9.23 -7.10
CA ASN A 119 -15.35 -10.49 -7.53
C ASN A 119 -14.52 -11.24 -8.58
N ILE A 120 -13.40 -10.67 -9.04
CA ILE A 120 -12.50 -11.28 -10.00
C ILE A 120 -11.21 -11.64 -9.28
N PHE A 121 -10.89 -12.93 -9.25
CA PHE A 121 -9.70 -13.47 -8.58
C PHE A 121 -8.97 -14.47 -9.49
N PRO A 122 -7.68 -14.77 -9.24
CA PRO A 122 -6.97 -15.84 -9.96
C PRO A 122 -7.70 -17.19 -9.85
N GLU A 123 -7.74 -17.98 -10.94
CA GLU A 123 -8.38 -19.30 -10.93
C GLU A 123 -7.77 -20.26 -9.90
N ASN A 124 -6.46 -20.14 -9.66
CA ASN A 124 -5.67 -21.00 -8.78
C ASN A 124 -5.52 -20.43 -7.35
N ILE A 125 -6.31 -19.43 -6.97
CA ILE A 125 -6.28 -18.87 -5.62
C ILE A 125 -6.71 -19.90 -4.57
N ASP A 126 -6.15 -19.79 -3.35
CA ASP A 126 -6.68 -20.51 -2.20
C ASP A 126 -8.07 -19.96 -1.84
N GLN A 127 -9.10 -20.71 -2.23
CA GLN A 127 -10.50 -20.34 -2.03
C GLN A 127 -10.92 -20.31 -0.56
N ASN A 128 -10.28 -21.11 0.31
CA ASN A 128 -10.60 -21.10 1.73
C ASN A 128 -10.03 -19.82 2.36
N LYS A 129 -8.78 -19.49 2.03
CA LYS A 129 -8.14 -18.28 2.52
C LYS A 129 -8.82 -17.01 2.03
N LEU A 130 -9.24 -17.00 0.76
CA LEU A 130 -10.02 -15.92 0.18
C LEU A 130 -11.30 -15.66 0.99
N LYS A 131 -12.10 -16.69 1.23
CA LYS A 131 -13.37 -16.57 1.99
C LYS A 131 -13.13 -16.09 3.42
N GLU A 132 -12.15 -16.67 4.10
CA GLU A 132 -11.76 -16.27 5.46
C GLU A 132 -11.46 -14.76 5.52
N LEU A 133 -10.63 -14.26 4.59
CA LEU A 133 -10.27 -12.85 4.55
C LEU A 133 -11.45 -11.97 4.09
N GLN A 134 -12.29 -12.42 3.17
CA GLN A 134 -13.51 -11.69 2.76
C GLN A 134 -14.48 -11.50 3.93
N GLU A 135 -14.64 -12.52 4.78
CA GLU A 135 -15.46 -12.43 6.00
C GLU A 135 -14.83 -11.51 7.03
N LYS A 136 -13.50 -11.54 7.16
CA LYS A 136 -12.73 -10.68 8.06
C LYS A 136 -12.90 -9.20 7.66
N PHE A 137 -12.63 -8.84 6.41
CA PHE A 137 -12.45 -7.47 5.90
C PHE A 137 -13.73 -6.69 5.54
N HIS A 138 -14.91 -7.09 6.03
CA HIS A 138 -16.21 -6.53 5.64
C HIS A 138 -16.39 -5.02 5.89
N GLY A 139 -15.77 -4.17 5.08
CA GLY A 139 -15.80 -2.69 5.14
C GLY A 139 -15.05 -2.08 6.32
N THR A 140 -14.04 -2.75 6.87
CA THR A 140 -13.34 -2.27 8.07
C THR A 140 -11.82 -2.35 7.95
N ILE A 141 -11.13 -1.62 8.82
CA ILE A 141 -9.67 -1.66 8.97
C ILE A 141 -9.33 -2.67 10.05
N ILE A 142 -8.39 -3.58 9.77
CA ILE A 142 -8.13 -4.75 10.60
C ILE A 142 -6.65 -4.90 10.88
N GLU A 143 -6.30 -5.19 12.13
CA GLU A 143 -4.94 -5.58 12.48
C GLU A 143 -4.59 -6.94 11.87
N VAL A 144 -3.50 -7.00 11.13
CA VAL A 144 -3.00 -8.23 10.52
C VAL A 144 -1.81 -8.73 11.34
N SER A 145 -2.08 -9.72 12.19
CA SER A 145 -1.09 -10.35 13.08
C SER A 145 -0.41 -11.58 12.47
N GLU A 146 -0.87 -12.07 11.33
CA GLU A 146 -0.31 -13.22 10.63
C GLU A 146 0.34 -12.78 9.32
N LEU A 147 1.61 -13.14 9.12
CA LEU A 147 2.35 -12.78 7.91
C LEU A 147 1.71 -13.38 6.65
N GLU A 148 1.13 -14.57 6.74
CA GLU A 148 0.46 -15.23 5.63
C GLU A 148 -0.74 -14.42 5.11
N ASP A 149 -1.55 -13.85 6.00
CA ASP A 149 -2.66 -12.96 5.66
C ASP A 149 -2.16 -11.74 4.89
N LEU A 150 -1.11 -11.09 5.40
CA LEU A 150 -0.53 -9.90 4.78
C LEU A 150 0.02 -10.22 3.39
N GLU A 151 0.79 -11.29 3.25
CA GLU A 151 1.35 -11.69 1.95
C GLU A 151 0.28 -12.09 0.94
N PHE A 152 -0.81 -12.72 1.40
CA PHE A 152 -1.94 -13.06 0.54
C PHE A 152 -2.59 -11.80 -0.04
N LEU A 153 -2.88 -10.81 0.81
CA LEU A 153 -3.45 -9.53 0.41
C LEU A 153 -2.51 -8.76 -0.53
N LEU A 154 -1.23 -8.68 -0.19
CA LEU A 154 -0.21 -8.00 -0.99
C LEU A 154 -0.06 -8.61 -2.39
N LYS A 155 -0.04 -9.95 -2.50
CA LYS A 155 0.05 -10.62 -3.81
C LYS A 155 -1.17 -10.34 -4.68
N LEU A 156 -2.37 -10.34 -4.09
CA LEU A 156 -3.58 -9.97 -4.84
C LEU A 156 -3.53 -8.51 -5.29
N ASN A 157 -3.10 -7.61 -4.41
CA ASN A 157 -3.02 -6.20 -4.74
C ASN A 157 -1.97 -5.89 -5.81
N LEU A 158 -0.74 -6.38 -5.65
CA LEU A 158 0.34 -6.12 -6.61
C LEU A 158 -0.01 -6.62 -8.02
N ARG A 159 -0.85 -7.65 -8.11
CA ARG A 159 -1.35 -8.24 -9.36
C ARG A 159 -2.68 -7.65 -9.82
N ASP A 160 -3.08 -6.52 -9.24
CA ASP A 160 -4.26 -5.74 -9.65
C ASP A 160 -5.58 -6.51 -9.51
N TYR A 161 -5.71 -7.37 -8.50
CA TYR A 161 -6.99 -8.03 -8.19
C TYR A 161 -7.79 -7.30 -7.11
N ILE A 162 -7.11 -6.59 -6.20
CA ILE A 162 -7.71 -5.84 -5.11
C ILE A 162 -6.90 -4.57 -4.84
N SER A 163 -7.49 -3.61 -4.16
CA SER A 163 -6.81 -2.45 -3.60
C SER A 163 -6.62 -2.61 -2.09
N THR A 164 -5.47 -2.18 -1.58
CA THR A 164 -5.16 -2.22 -0.15
C THR A 164 -4.52 -0.91 0.30
N CYS A 165 -4.74 -0.55 1.56
CA CYS A 165 -4.02 0.52 2.24
C CYS A 165 -3.49 -0.03 3.57
N LEU A 166 -2.18 0.14 3.79
CA LEU A 166 -1.44 -0.41 4.92
C LEU A 166 -1.07 0.71 5.88
N TYR A 167 -1.40 0.53 7.15
CA TYR A 167 -1.11 1.46 8.23
C TYR A 167 -0.07 0.83 9.17
N PHE A 168 1.17 1.33 9.13
CA PHE A 168 2.23 0.93 10.05
C PHE A 168 2.29 1.94 11.19
N VAL A 169 1.56 1.66 12.27
CA VAL A 169 1.28 2.67 13.31
C VAL A 169 2.51 3.05 14.12
N ASP A 170 3.42 2.11 14.39
CA ASP A 170 4.63 2.37 15.19
C ASP A 170 5.72 3.06 14.36
N LEU A 171 5.65 2.94 13.03
CA LEU A 171 6.53 3.63 12.09
C LEU A 171 5.93 4.97 11.57
N ASN A 172 4.67 5.28 11.92
CA ASN A 172 3.93 6.44 11.40
C ASN A 172 3.88 6.50 9.86
N LEU A 173 3.71 5.35 9.20
CA LEU A 173 3.61 5.24 7.74
C LEU A 173 2.20 4.81 7.29
N ILE A 174 1.78 5.33 6.14
CA ILE A 174 0.68 4.77 5.34
C ILE A 174 1.24 4.42 3.97
N ILE A 175 0.96 3.21 3.48
CA ILE A 175 1.43 2.73 2.18
C ILE A 175 0.26 2.21 1.38
N TRP A 176 0.19 2.59 0.11
CA TRP A 176 -0.73 2.06 -0.88
C TRP A 176 0.07 1.15 -1.82
N PRO A 177 0.01 -0.18 -1.66
CA PRO A 177 0.68 -1.08 -2.59
C PRO A 177 0.02 -0.97 -3.98
N GLY A 178 0.86 -0.97 -5.02
CA GLY A 178 0.41 -0.89 -6.42
C GLY A 178 1.58 -0.72 -7.40
N ASP A 179 1.52 -1.42 -8.54
CA ASP A 179 2.38 -1.28 -9.74
C ASP A 179 3.89 -1.10 -9.50
N PHE A 180 4.43 -1.70 -8.43
CA PHE A 180 5.83 -1.57 -8.01
C PHE A 180 6.31 -0.10 -7.90
N ALA A 181 5.39 0.80 -7.58
CA ALA A 181 5.61 2.22 -7.37
C ALA A 181 4.72 2.72 -6.21
N CYS A 182 4.76 2.02 -5.07
CA CYS A 182 3.82 2.20 -3.97
C CYS A 182 3.88 3.63 -3.39
N PRO A 183 2.80 4.42 -3.49
CA PRO A 183 2.67 5.66 -2.75
C PRO A 183 2.83 5.43 -1.25
N THR A 184 3.59 6.29 -0.60
CA THR A 184 3.94 6.14 0.81
C THR A 184 3.92 7.50 1.50
N TYR A 185 3.02 7.65 2.47
CA TYR A 185 2.91 8.82 3.33
C TYR A 185 3.73 8.63 4.60
N LEU A 186 4.61 9.58 4.90
CA LEU A 186 5.33 9.69 6.15
C LEU A 186 4.72 10.83 6.97
N ARG A 187 4.18 10.52 8.15
CA ARG A 187 3.67 11.57 9.05
C ARG A 187 4.77 12.58 9.39
N ASP A 188 5.94 12.06 9.70
CA ASP A 188 7.17 12.76 10.09
C ASP A 188 8.40 12.01 9.56
N GLU A 189 9.55 12.69 9.57
CA GLU A 189 10.81 12.16 9.02
C GLU A 189 11.52 11.15 9.94
N ALA A 190 10.99 10.88 11.15
CA ALA A 190 11.72 10.12 12.16
C ALA A 190 12.06 8.69 11.73
N ASN A 191 11.20 8.08 10.91
CA ASN A 191 11.37 6.71 10.41
C ASN A 191 11.83 6.64 8.95
N ARG A 192 12.14 7.76 8.31
CA ARG A 192 12.54 7.80 6.90
C ARG A 192 13.82 7.00 6.65
N GLU A 193 14.86 7.23 7.43
CA GLU A 193 16.15 6.54 7.26
C GLU A 193 16.01 5.02 7.42
N LEU A 194 15.15 4.58 8.35
CA LEU A 194 14.85 3.16 8.53
C LEU A 194 14.11 2.59 7.31
N LEU A 195 13.09 3.28 6.82
CA LEU A 195 12.35 2.88 5.62
C LEU A 195 13.27 2.80 4.40
N GLU A 196 14.12 3.82 4.18
CA GLU A 196 15.09 3.85 3.10
C GLU A 196 16.08 2.68 3.19
N LYS A 197 16.56 2.37 4.40
CA LYS A 197 17.43 1.22 4.64
C LYS A 197 16.74 -0.11 4.32
N ILE A 198 15.49 -0.30 4.74
CA ILE A 198 14.69 -1.50 4.44
C ILE A 198 14.54 -1.64 2.92
N CYS A 199 14.18 -0.57 2.22
CA CYS A 199 14.05 -0.56 0.77
C CYS A 199 15.36 -1.00 0.09
N ASN A 200 16.48 -0.32 0.43
CA ASN A 200 17.76 -0.53 -0.23
C ASN A 200 18.32 -1.95 -0.04
N VAL A 201 18.11 -2.56 1.14
CA VAL A 201 18.54 -3.95 1.40
C VAL A 201 17.82 -4.95 0.50
N GLU A 202 16.55 -4.70 0.18
CA GLU A 202 15.75 -5.55 -0.72
C GLU A 202 15.92 -5.18 -2.21
N GLY A 203 16.76 -4.19 -2.51
CA GLY A 203 17.02 -3.74 -3.87
C GLY A 203 15.83 -3.01 -4.50
N VAL A 204 15.07 -2.29 -3.67
CA VAL A 204 14.09 -1.25 -4.06
C VAL A 204 14.51 0.07 -3.42
N TYR A 205 13.84 1.17 -3.73
CA TYR A 205 14.30 2.50 -3.37
C TYR A 205 13.16 3.36 -2.85
N LEU A 206 13.47 4.27 -1.92
CA LEU A 206 12.54 5.28 -1.45
C LEU A 206 12.83 6.60 -2.17
N CYS A 207 11.90 7.06 -3.00
CA CYS A 207 12.05 8.27 -3.81
C CYS A 207 11.10 9.36 -3.30
N PRO A 208 11.59 10.57 -2.95
CA PRO A 208 10.70 11.70 -2.64
C PRO A 208 9.97 12.18 -3.89
N LEU A 209 8.72 12.66 -3.76
CA LEU A 209 7.97 13.24 -4.88
C LEU A 209 8.47 14.62 -5.30
N THR A 210 9.03 15.37 -4.35
CA THR A 210 9.62 16.68 -4.58
C THR A 210 11.10 16.66 -4.22
N SER A 211 11.94 17.15 -5.11
CA SER A 211 13.39 17.34 -4.91
C SER A 211 13.71 18.62 -4.17
#